data_AF-A0A958SB30-F1
#
_entry.id   AF-A0A958SB30-F1
#
_cell.length_a   1.000
_cell.length_b   1.000
_cell.length_c   1.000
_cell.angle_alpha   90.00
_cell.angle_beta   90.00
_cell.angle_gamma   90.00
#
_symmetry.space_group_name_H-M   'P 1'
#
loop_
_entity.id
_entity.type
_entity.pdbx_description
1 polymer ?
#
loop_
_entity_poly.entity_id
_entity_poly.type
_entity_poly.pdbx_seq_one_letter_code
_entity_poly.pdbx_strand_id
1 'polypeptide(L)'
;MIQKAYGFTLVEVLMTILLISILTVLSISEVQDTVEEDYFESTLQEMKEIRKALIGDVEKTQGGKRSDFGYLGDVGSLPSAAQGIAALLTNPVGVSAFSVNTTYRIGSGWNGPYLSSGSLSQDWTTDAWGNAYVYDPSTSPATLTSKGADGATGGVGINQDIVIQIPSGLQTSTVTGVIRENNGVFSSDAEVVVRYPDGSGGLTSSKDTLVAADNGKFVFNNIPLGRRSIHVYIPSEASPTVADVGPMEVLVEKGEQLVAVTKTDISTGGGGGCGTVPSIVGSPSIGLKSSDGTSVTVTKPTGTTTGELLVAFHSTDGKETLTGPSGWTAVDAVIQMGSSTSSRVYYKVATAAEPANYNFTSGTSEEHVVAIVRITGFNSTNPIHGFGTAKANTIAPESPDVTTTLCETLVLRMMGIDTDAVIVDNGYPVGSTGLFVRKSSANSGATSLGVAYSTATSTGAVGAAIWTIAGVNKTTSWTVVVEPN
;
A
#
# COMPACT_ATOMS: atom_id res chain seq x y z
N MET A 1 -35.32 -3.50 -84.16
CA MET A 1 -34.61 -4.80 -84.10
C MET A 1 -35.03 -5.51 -82.82
N ILE A 2 -35.80 -6.59 -82.93
CA ILE A 2 -36.13 -7.44 -81.77
C ILE A 2 -34.96 -8.41 -81.60
N GLN A 3 -34.15 -8.22 -80.56
CA GLN A 3 -33.09 -9.18 -80.21
C GLN A 3 -33.77 -10.50 -79.79
N LYS A 4 -33.44 -11.60 -80.46
CA LYS A 4 -33.78 -12.94 -79.99
C LYS A 4 -33.01 -13.19 -78.69
N ALA A 5 -33.71 -13.29 -77.58
CA ALA A 5 -33.16 -13.87 -76.36
C ALA A 5 -32.90 -15.35 -76.63
N TYR A 6 -31.62 -15.76 -76.61
CA TYR A 6 -31.25 -17.16 -76.65
C TYR A 6 -31.59 -17.77 -75.29
N GLY A 7 -32.59 -18.66 -75.25
CA GLY A 7 -32.93 -19.42 -74.06
C GLY A 7 -31.89 -20.52 -73.82
N PHE A 8 -31.62 -20.82 -72.55
CA PHE A 8 -30.70 -21.88 -72.14
C PHE A 8 -31.08 -23.22 -72.78
N THR A 9 -30.10 -23.95 -73.32
CA THR A 9 -30.33 -25.31 -73.82
C THR A 9 -30.52 -26.28 -72.65
N LEU A 10 -31.29 -27.35 -72.87
CA LEU A 10 -31.49 -28.40 -71.85
C LEU A 10 -30.16 -28.95 -71.31
N VAL A 11 -29.14 -29.02 -72.19
CA VAL A 11 -27.80 -29.49 -71.84
C VAL A 11 -27.06 -28.50 -70.93
N GLU A 12 -27.17 -27.19 -71.16
CA GLU A 12 -26.58 -26.17 -70.27
C GLU A 12 -27.25 -26.14 -68.89
N VAL A 13 -28.57 -26.31 -68.82
CA VAL A 13 -29.28 -26.40 -67.54
C VAL A 13 -28.88 -27.67 -66.78
N LEU A 14 -28.71 -28.80 -67.48
CA LEU A 14 -28.26 -30.05 -66.86
C LEU A 14 -26.80 -29.98 -66.39
N MET A 15 -25.90 -29.38 -67.17
CA MET A 15 -24.49 -29.21 -66.79
C MET A 15 -24.32 -28.23 -65.63
N THR A 16 -25.08 -27.14 -65.60
CA THR A 16 -25.03 -26.17 -64.50
C THR A 16 -25.53 -26.77 -63.19
N ILE A 17 -26.62 -27.54 -63.21
CA ILE A 17 -27.10 -28.25 -62.01
C ILE A 17 -26.07 -29.28 -61.53
N LEU A 18 -25.49 -30.06 -62.45
CA LEU A 18 -24.44 -31.03 -62.12
C LEU A 18 -23.23 -30.37 -61.45
N LEU A 19 -22.73 -29.28 -62.04
CA LEU A 19 -21.59 -28.53 -61.51
C LEU A 19 -21.90 -27.89 -60.15
N ILE A 20 -23.09 -27.32 -59.97
CA ILE A 20 -23.52 -26.77 -58.68
C ILE A 20 -23.61 -27.89 -57.64
N SER A 21 -24.16 -29.06 -57.95
CA SER A 21 -24.23 -30.16 -56.99
C SER A 21 -22.86 -30.68 -56.56
N ILE A 22 -21.89 -30.78 -57.47
CA ILE A 22 -20.53 -31.21 -57.15
C ILE A 22 -19.80 -30.14 -56.31
N LEU A 23 -19.94 -28.86 -56.68
CA LEU A 23 -19.37 -27.75 -55.93
C LEU A 23 -19.99 -27.61 -54.54
N THR A 24 -21.31 -27.83 -54.39
CA THR A 24 -22.01 -27.73 -53.10
C THR A 24 -21.51 -28.79 -52.14
N VAL A 25 -21.27 -30.03 -52.59
CA VAL A 25 -20.75 -31.10 -51.74
C VAL A 25 -19.33 -30.81 -51.28
N LEU A 26 -18.45 -30.32 -52.17
CA LEU A 26 -17.08 -29.94 -51.81
C LEU A 26 -17.04 -28.70 -50.91
N SER A 27 -17.91 -27.72 -51.15
CA SER A 27 -18.03 -26.54 -50.28
C SER A 27 -18.61 -26.87 -48.91
N ILE A 28 -19.51 -27.85 -48.80
CA ILE A 28 -20.05 -28.28 -47.50
C ILE A 28 -18.96 -28.93 -46.65
N SER A 29 -18.08 -29.79 -47.21
CA SER A 29 -17.03 -30.43 -46.40
C SER A 29 -15.99 -29.42 -45.90
N GLU A 30 -15.57 -28.48 -46.74
CA GLU A 30 -14.60 -27.43 -46.34
C GLU A 30 -15.20 -26.48 -45.27
N VAL A 31 -16.48 -26.13 -45.40
CA VAL A 31 -17.19 -25.29 -44.40
C VAL A 31 -17.38 -26.05 -43.09
N GLN A 32 -17.63 -27.35 -43.12
CA GLN A 32 -17.73 -28.18 -41.91
C GLN A 32 -16.39 -28.24 -41.16
N ASP A 33 -15.29 -28.50 -41.86
CA ASP A 33 -13.96 -28.54 -41.26
C ASP A 33 -13.58 -27.18 -40.62
N THR A 34 -13.94 -26.06 -41.25
CA THR A 34 -13.70 -24.70 -40.73
C THR A 34 -14.53 -24.41 -39.48
N VAL A 35 -15.81 -24.77 -39.48
CA VAL A 35 -16.71 -24.56 -38.32
C VAL A 35 -16.29 -25.43 -37.12
N GLU A 36 -15.81 -26.63 -37.38
CA GLU A 36 -15.33 -27.55 -36.35
C GLU A 36 -14.05 -27.05 -35.67
N GLU A 37 -13.11 -26.49 -36.45
CA GLU A 37 -11.91 -25.83 -35.91
C GLU A 37 -12.27 -24.57 -35.10
N ASP A 38 -13.22 -23.78 -35.59
CA ASP A 38 -13.74 -22.60 -34.88
C ASP A 38 -14.38 -22.97 -33.53
N TYR A 39 -15.12 -24.09 -33.46
CA TYR A 39 -15.75 -24.56 -32.22
C TYR A 39 -14.71 -25.06 -31.21
N PHE A 40 -13.68 -25.76 -31.68
CA PHE A 40 -12.57 -26.16 -30.83
C PHE A 40 -11.83 -24.96 -30.23
N GLU A 41 -11.45 -23.99 -31.06
CA GLU A 41 -10.74 -22.78 -30.61
C GLU A 41 -11.61 -21.92 -29.68
N SER A 42 -12.90 -21.76 -30.00
CA SER A 42 -13.85 -21.06 -29.14
C SER A 42 -13.98 -21.73 -27.77
N THR A 43 -14.17 -23.05 -27.74
CA THR A 43 -14.26 -23.84 -26.50
C THR A 43 -12.97 -23.72 -25.68
N LEU A 44 -11.81 -23.84 -26.32
CA LEU A 44 -10.53 -23.72 -25.65
C LEU A 44 -10.33 -22.32 -25.06
N GLN A 45 -10.74 -21.28 -25.78
CA GLN A 45 -10.66 -19.90 -25.31
C GLN A 45 -11.59 -19.65 -24.11
N GLU A 46 -12.82 -20.14 -24.16
CA GLU A 46 -13.77 -20.07 -23.03
C GLU A 46 -13.24 -20.80 -21.80
N MET A 47 -12.74 -22.02 -21.96
CA MET A 47 -12.16 -22.79 -20.86
C MET A 47 -10.93 -22.08 -20.24
N LYS A 48 -10.13 -21.37 -21.04
CA LYS A 48 -9.02 -20.54 -20.54
C LYS A 48 -9.53 -19.37 -19.69
N GLU A 49 -10.61 -18.71 -20.11
CA GLU A 49 -11.23 -17.62 -19.32
C GLU A 49 -11.88 -18.16 -18.04
N ILE A 50 -12.56 -19.31 -18.07
CA ILE A 50 -13.07 -19.98 -16.88
C ILE A 50 -11.93 -20.31 -15.91
N ARG A 51 -10.81 -20.85 -16.42
CA ARG A 51 -9.62 -21.10 -15.61
C ARG A 51 -9.08 -19.82 -14.98
N LYS A 52 -8.98 -18.71 -15.74
CA LYS A 52 -8.56 -17.42 -15.20
C LYS A 52 -9.54 -16.91 -14.14
N ALA A 53 -10.84 -17.09 -14.30
CA ALA A 53 -11.82 -16.72 -13.27
C ALA A 53 -11.68 -17.57 -11.99
N LEU A 54 -11.32 -18.85 -12.12
CA LEU A 54 -11.08 -19.75 -10.99
C LEU A 54 -9.83 -19.39 -10.18
N ILE A 55 -8.68 -19.18 -10.85
CA ILE A 55 -7.36 -19.06 -10.19
C ILE A 55 -6.63 -17.74 -10.45
N GLY A 56 -7.29 -16.79 -11.12
CA GLY A 56 -6.78 -15.48 -11.51
C GLY A 56 -5.92 -15.48 -12.78
N ASP A 57 -5.70 -14.28 -13.31
CA ASP A 57 -4.75 -14.03 -14.39
C ASP A 57 -3.35 -13.72 -13.84
N VAL A 58 -2.35 -14.48 -14.27
CA VAL A 58 -0.95 -14.29 -13.84
C VAL A 58 -0.30 -13.06 -14.50
N GLU A 59 -0.79 -12.66 -15.67
CA GLU A 59 -0.24 -11.53 -16.42
C GLU A 59 -0.73 -10.18 -15.88
N LYS A 60 -1.83 -10.17 -15.12
CA LYS A 60 -2.31 -8.96 -14.46
C LYS A 60 -1.46 -8.65 -13.25
N THR A 61 -0.59 -7.66 -13.43
CA THR A 61 0.31 -7.16 -12.39
C THR A 61 0.04 -5.70 -12.07
N GLN A 62 0.26 -5.34 -10.80
CA GLN A 62 0.23 -3.97 -10.31
C GLN A 62 1.47 -3.74 -9.46
N GLY A 63 2.27 -2.73 -9.79
CA GLY A 63 3.55 -2.47 -9.10
C GLY A 63 4.55 -3.62 -9.21
N GLY A 64 4.53 -4.37 -10.34
CA GLY A 64 5.44 -5.49 -10.59
C GLY A 64 5.11 -6.78 -9.84
N LYS A 65 3.97 -6.85 -9.15
CA LYS A 65 3.45 -8.04 -8.46
C LYS A 65 2.09 -8.42 -9.04
N ARG A 66 1.73 -9.70 -9.08
CA ARG A 66 0.41 -10.08 -9.61
C ARG A 66 -0.71 -9.61 -8.68
N SER A 67 -1.78 -9.14 -9.31
CA SER A 67 -2.91 -8.48 -8.64
C SER A 67 -4.22 -9.25 -8.77
N ASP A 68 -4.27 -10.28 -9.60
CA ASP A 68 -5.50 -11.06 -9.87
C ASP A 68 -5.30 -12.54 -9.51
N PHE A 69 -6.11 -13.02 -8.57
CA PHE A 69 -6.11 -14.41 -8.07
C PHE A 69 -7.47 -15.11 -8.24
N GLY A 70 -8.43 -14.45 -8.91
CA GLY A 70 -9.75 -14.99 -9.16
C GLY A 70 -10.52 -15.42 -7.89
N TYR A 71 -11.49 -16.31 -8.09
CA TYR A 71 -12.32 -16.85 -7.01
C TYR A 71 -11.50 -17.46 -5.88
N LEU A 72 -10.46 -18.24 -6.22
CA LEU A 72 -9.55 -18.85 -5.26
C LEU A 72 -8.89 -17.81 -4.34
N GLY A 73 -8.45 -16.68 -4.90
CA GLY A 73 -7.79 -15.61 -4.15
C GLY A 73 -8.66 -15.03 -3.05
N ASP A 74 -9.92 -14.76 -3.39
CA ASP A 74 -10.87 -14.05 -2.55
C ASP A 74 -11.61 -14.99 -1.57
N VAL A 75 -11.92 -16.21 -2.01
CA VAL A 75 -12.69 -17.19 -1.23
C VAL A 75 -11.79 -18.19 -0.49
N GLY A 76 -10.59 -18.47 -0.99
CA GLY A 76 -9.60 -19.36 -0.36
C GLY A 76 -9.64 -20.81 -0.82
N SER A 77 -10.61 -21.17 -1.66
CA SER A 77 -10.72 -22.48 -2.30
C SER A 77 -11.32 -22.33 -3.69
N LEU A 78 -11.17 -23.35 -4.53
CA LEU A 78 -12.00 -23.45 -5.73
C LEU A 78 -13.47 -23.70 -5.35
N PRO A 79 -14.46 -23.38 -6.21
CA PRO A 79 -15.84 -23.78 -6.01
C PRO A 79 -15.96 -25.29 -5.80
N SER A 80 -16.84 -25.72 -4.90
CA SER A 80 -17.16 -27.14 -4.73
C SER A 80 -17.87 -27.72 -5.95
N ALA A 81 -17.94 -29.04 -6.06
CA ALA A 81 -18.64 -29.71 -7.17
C ALA A 81 -20.14 -29.32 -7.24
N ALA A 82 -20.77 -29.06 -6.09
CA ALA A 82 -22.17 -28.65 -6.02
C ALA A 82 -22.39 -27.19 -6.46
N GLN A 83 -21.41 -26.32 -6.20
CA GLN A 83 -21.45 -24.92 -6.63
C GLN A 83 -21.11 -24.77 -8.12
N GLY A 84 -20.17 -25.59 -8.60
CA GLY A 84 -19.75 -25.64 -10.00
C GLY A 84 -19.22 -24.30 -10.52
N ILE A 85 -19.18 -24.19 -11.84
CA ILE A 85 -18.77 -22.96 -12.56
C ILE A 85 -19.77 -21.81 -12.39
N ALA A 86 -21.01 -22.09 -11.97
CA ALA A 86 -22.02 -21.05 -11.70
C ALA A 86 -21.61 -20.09 -10.58
N ALA A 87 -20.74 -20.54 -9.66
CA ALA A 87 -20.14 -19.72 -8.61
C ALA A 87 -19.28 -18.56 -9.14
N LEU A 88 -18.84 -18.62 -10.40
CA LEU A 88 -18.07 -17.55 -11.06
C LEU A 88 -18.98 -16.42 -11.57
N LEU A 89 -20.27 -16.70 -11.78
CA LEU A 89 -21.25 -15.77 -12.33
C LEU A 89 -22.09 -15.11 -11.24
N THR A 90 -22.43 -15.87 -10.20
CA THR A 90 -23.30 -15.42 -9.11
C THR A 90 -22.78 -15.93 -7.78
N ASN A 91 -23.03 -15.18 -6.70
CA ASN A 91 -22.57 -15.56 -5.37
C ASN A 91 -23.20 -16.90 -4.96
N PRO A 92 -22.41 -17.98 -4.76
CA PRO A 92 -22.96 -19.28 -4.43
C PRO A 92 -23.50 -19.30 -2.99
N VAL A 93 -24.54 -20.12 -2.78
CA VAL A 93 -25.08 -20.37 -1.43
C VAL A 93 -23.99 -20.91 -0.52
N GLY A 94 -23.92 -20.38 0.69
CA GLY A 94 -22.91 -20.75 1.70
C GLY A 94 -21.60 -19.98 1.61
N VAL A 95 -21.46 -19.04 0.67
CA VAL A 95 -20.30 -18.14 0.59
C VAL A 95 -20.71 -16.70 0.89
N SER A 96 -20.05 -16.11 1.88
CA SER A 96 -20.31 -14.72 2.27
C SER A 96 -19.83 -13.74 1.19
N ALA A 97 -20.51 -12.61 1.05
CA ALA A 97 -20.06 -11.52 0.18
C ALA A 97 -18.71 -10.96 0.64
N PHE A 98 -17.91 -10.45 -0.30
CA PHE A 98 -16.59 -9.92 0.01
C PHE A 98 -16.64 -8.81 1.06
N SER A 99 -15.77 -8.91 2.06
CA SER A 99 -15.60 -7.92 3.11
C SER A 99 -14.13 -7.82 3.52
N VAL A 100 -13.72 -6.62 3.94
CA VAL A 100 -12.36 -6.37 4.43
C VAL A 100 -12.35 -6.47 5.95
N ASN A 101 -11.52 -7.37 6.47
CA ASN A 101 -11.23 -7.42 7.89
C ASN A 101 -10.15 -6.40 8.23
N THR A 102 -10.52 -5.32 8.92
CA THR A 102 -9.59 -4.23 9.27
C THR A 102 -8.57 -4.62 10.33
N THR A 103 -8.89 -5.59 11.19
CA THR A 103 -7.97 -6.13 12.20
C THR A 103 -6.82 -6.91 11.58
N TYR A 104 -7.07 -7.67 10.51
CA TYR A 104 -6.05 -8.49 9.85
C TYR A 104 -5.59 -7.91 8.51
N ARG A 105 -6.20 -6.79 8.08
CA ARG A 105 -5.87 -6.04 6.86
C ARG A 105 -5.94 -6.88 5.59
N ILE A 106 -6.86 -7.85 5.54
CA ILE A 106 -7.12 -8.68 4.36
C ILE A 106 -8.62 -8.80 4.09
N GLY A 107 -8.98 -8.97 2.82
CA GLY A 107 -10.34 -9.26 2.39
C GLY A 107 -10.60 -10.75 2.21
N SER A 108 -11.85 -11.16 2.40
CA SER A 108 -12.34 -12.51 2.10
C SER A 108 -13.81 -12.48 1.66
N GLY A 109 -14.21 -13.48 0.87
CA GLY A 109 -15.59 -13.64 0.42
C GLY A 109 -15.75 -13.49 -1.09
N TRP A 110 -16.97 -13.66 -1.58
CA TRP A 110 -17.27 -13.60 -2.99
C TRP A 110 -17.21 -12.14 -3.49
N ASN A 111 -16.26 -11.85 -4.38
CA ASN A 111 -15.98 -10.54 -4.96
C ASN A 111 -16.29 -10.50 -6.47
N GLY A 112 -17.16 -11.42 -6.93
CA GLY A 112 -17.52 -11.54 -8.32
C GLY A 112 -18.54 -10.48 -8.80
N PRO A 113 -19.08 -10.65 -10.00
CA PRO A 113 -18.88 -11.80 -10.88
C PRO A 113 -17.46 -11.85 -11.45
N TYR A 114 -16.88 -13.05 -11.52
CA TYR A 114 -15.54 -13.30 -12.06
C TYR A 114 -15.55 -13.56 -13.57
N LEU A 115 -16.72 -13.92 -14.11
CA LEU A 115 -17.01 -14.00 -15.54
C LEU A 115 -18.15 -13.01 -15.86
N SER A 116 -18.02 -12.23 -16.93
CA SER A 116 -19.09 -11.34 -17.38
C SER A 116 -19.85 -11.98 -18.54
N SER A 117 -21.17 -12.03 -18.46
CA SER A 117 -22.01 -12.20 -19.64
C SER A 117 -21.95 -10.89 -20.41
N GLY A 118 -21.18 -10.79 -21.50
CA GLY A 118 -21.13 -9.58 -22.32
C GLY A 118 -22.49 -9.15 -22.88
N SER A 119 -22.53 -8.15 -23.76
CA SER A 119 -23.76 -7.55 -24.31
C SER A 119 -24.69 -8.50 -25.11
N LEU A 120 -24.33 -9.78 -25.29
CA LEU A 120 -25.05 -10.77 -26.11
C LEU A 120 -25.28 -12.13 -25.40
N SER A 121 -25.44 -12.15 -24.07
CA SER A 121 -25.79 -13.37 -23.30
C SER A 121 -24.86 -14.56 -23.56
N GLN A 122 -23.54 -14.36 -23.39
CA GLN A 122 -22.58 -15.47 -23.45
C GLN A 122 -22.87 -16.49 -22.34
N ASP A 123 -23.08 -17.75 -22.73
CA ASP A 123 -23.25 -18.88 -21.83
C ASP A 123 -21.88 -19.47 -21.48
N TRP A 124 -21.52 -19.39 -20.20
CA TRP A 124 -20.25 -19.93 -19.70
C TRP A 124 -20.37 -21.38 -19.23
N THR A 125 -21.55 -21.99 -19.37
CA THR A 125 -21.84 -23.33 -18.82
C THR A 125 -21.76 -24.46 -19.83
N THR A 126 -21.76 -24.13 -21.12
CA THR A 126 -21.67 -25.08 -22.23
C THR A 126 -20.51 -24.73 -23.15
N ASP A 127 -19.96 -25.74 -23.84
CA ASP A 127 -19.00 -25.55 -24.92
C ASP A 127 -19.67 -25.11 -26.24
N ALA A 128 -18.86 -24.90 -27.28
CA ALA A 128 -19.34 -24.44 -28.58
C ALA A 128 -20.28 -25.44 -29.29
N TRP A 129 -20.25 -26.72 -28.89
CA TRP A 129 -21.17 -27.76 -29.39
C TRP A 129 -22.47 -27.83 -28.57
N GLY A 130 -22.60 -27.01 -27.51
CA GLY A 130 -23.76 -26.96 -26.62
C GLY A 130 -23.75 -28.02 -25.52
N ASN A 131 -22.63 -28.73 -25.32
CA ASN A 131 -22.48 -29.70 -24.25
C ASN A 131 -22.03 -29.00 -22.95
N ALA A 132 -22.58 -29.40 -21.81
CA ALA A 132 -22.21 -28.81 -20.52
C ALA A 132 -20.76 -29.13 -20.16
N TYR A 133 -20.02 -28.13 -19.67
CA TYR A 133 -18.69 -28.33 -19.12
C TYR A 133 -18.75 -29.23 -17.86
N VAL A 134 -17.83 -30.18 -17.76
CA VAL A 134 -17.66 -31.01 -16.57
C VAL A 134 -16.53 -30.44 -15.72
N TYR A 135 -16.90 -29.88 -14.57
CA TYR A 135 -15.97 -29.37 -13.57
C TYR A 135 -15.86 -30.34 -12.40
N ASP A 136 -14.65 -30.82 -12.11
CA ASP A 136 -14.37 -31.72 -11.01
C ASP A 136 -13.22 -31.18 -10.13
N PRO A 137 -13.54 -30.54 -8.98
CA PRO A 137 -12.54 -30.06 -8.03
C PRO A 137 -11.97 -31.15 -7.12
N SER A 138 -12.55 -32.36 -7.14
CA SER A 138 -12.15 -33.45 -6.23
C SER A 138 -10.94 -34.25 -6.74
N THR A 139 -10.67 -34.16 -8.04
CA THR A 139 -9.50 -34.76 -8.66
C THR A 139 -8.21 -34.01 -8.30
N SER A 140 -7.07 -34.70 -8.34
CA SER A 140 -5.75 -34.10 -8.14
C SER A 140 -4.89 -34.40 -9.37
N PRO A 141 -4.72 -33.44 -10.28
CA PRO A 141 -5.19 -32.04 -10.24
C PRO A 141 -6.70 -31.92 -10.55
N ALA A 142 -7.33 -30.81 -10.12
CA ALA A 142 -8.72 -30.52 -10.45
C ALA A 142 -8.90 -30.32 -11.96
N THR A 143 -10.08 -30.61 -12.51
CA THR A 143 -10.30 -30.60 -13.96
C THR A 143 -11.50 -29.77 -14.39
N LEU A 144 -11.37 -29.18 -15.59
CA LEU A 144 -12.46 -28.64 -16.38
C LEU A 144 -12.40 -29.32 -17.74
N THR A 145 -13.49 -29.96 -18.16
CA THR A 145 -13.55 -30.81 -19.36
C THR A 145 -14.70 -30.41 -20.26
N SER A 146 -14.43 -30.22 -21.56
CA SER A 146 -15.42 -30.35 -22.63
C SER A 146 -15.32 -31.76 -23.19
N LYS A 147 -16.46 -32.37 -23.50
CA LYS A 147 -16.54 -33.72 -24.08
C LYS A 147 -16.51 -33.73 -25.61
N GLY A 148 -16.09 -32.63 -26.22
CA GLY A 148 -16.09 -32.47 -27.67
C GLY A 148 -17.49 -32.59 -28.28
N ALA A 149 -17.54 -32.82 -29.59
CA ALA A 149 -18.78 -32.78 -30.36
C ALA A 149 -19.78 -33.91 -30.01
N ASP A 150 -19.31 -35.08 -29.56
CA ASP A 150 -20.18 -36.22 -29.28
C ASP A 150 -20.78 -36.22 -27.86
N GLY A 151 -20.32 -35.31 -26.99
CA GLY A 151 -20.81 -35.19 -25.62
C GLY A 151 -20.51 -36.42 -24.75
N ALA A 152 -19.62 -37.31 -25.19
CA ALA A 152 -19.26 -38.56 -24.53
C ALA A 152 -17.81 -38.52 -24.04
N THR A 153 -17.49 -39.31 -23.01
CA THR A 153 -16.10 -39.39 -22.53
C THR A 153 -15.24 -40.14 -23.54
N GLY A 154 -14.09 -39.57 -23.89
CA GLY A 154 -13.12 -40.15 -24.80
C GLY A 154 -13.16 -39.50 -26.18
N GLY A 155 -13.35 -40.32 -27.22
CA GLY A 155 -13.41 -39.85 -28.61
C GLY A 155 -12.05 -39.59 -29.27
N VAL A 156 -12.10 -39.21 -30.55
CA VAL A 156 -10.96 -38.86 -31.41
C VAL A 156 -11.34 -37.68 -32.30
N GLY A 157 -10.34 -36.89 -32.73
CA GLY A 157 -10.60 -35.69 -33.54
C GLY A 157 -11.48 -34.70 -32.79
N ILE A 158 -12.55 -34.22 -33.41
CA ILE A 158 -13.50 -33.26 -32.83
C ILE A 158 -14.32 -33.82 -31.66
N ASN A 159 -14.39 -35.15 -31.53
CA ASN A 159 -15.04 -35.83 -30.41
C ASN A 159 -14.09 -35.99 -29.22
N GLN A 160 -12.82 -35.61 -29.36
CA GLN A 160 -11.85 -35.79 -28.30
C GLN A 160 -12.12 -34.83 -27.14
N ASP A 161 -12.12 -35.37 -25.92
CA ASP A 161 -12.19 -34.56 -24.70
C ASP A 161 -11.09 -33.47 -24.65
N ILE A 162 -11.51 -32.23 -24.41
CA ILE A 162 -10.61 -31.10 -24.14
C ILE A 162 -10.54 -30.94 -22.63
N VAL A 163 -9.35 -31.16 -22.04
CA VAL A 163 -9.18 -31.15 -20.59
C VAL A 163 -8.20 -30.06 -20.15
N ILE A 164 -8.67 -29.12 -19.34
CA ILE A 164 -7.84 -28.19 -18.60
C ILE A 164 -7.64 -28.72 -17.17
N GLN A 165 -6.37 -28.82 -16.77
CA GLN A 165 -5.97 -29.23 -15.43
C GLN A 165 -5.64 -28.00 -14.58
N ILE A 166 -6.01 -28.03 -13.30
CA ILE A 166 -5.73 -27.00 -12.30
C ILE A 166 -4.95 -27.65 -11.15
N PRO A 167 -3.61 -27.78 -11.28
CA PRO A 167 -2.78 -28.41 -10.26
C PRO A 167 -2.82 -27.70 -8.92
N SER A 168 -2.58 -28.44 -7.84
CA SER A 168 -2.52 -27.91 -6.47
C SER A 168 -1.49 -26.79 -6.31
N GLY A 169 -0.38 -26.82 -7.07
CA GLY A 169 0.61 -25.75 -7.11
C GLY A 169 0.13 -24.45 -7.79
N LEU A 170 -1.07 -24.44 -8.39
CA LEU A 170 -1.77 -23.22 -8.82
C LEU A 170 -2.88 -22.81 -7.85
N GLN A 171 -3.10 -23.59 -6.78
CA GLN A 171 -4.16 -23.37 -5.80
C GLN A 171 -3.59 -22.94 -4.44
N THR A 172 -2.49 -23.55 -4.04
CA THR A 172 -1.84 -23.35 -2.75
C THR A 172 -0.33 -23.27 -2.90
N SER A 173 0.33 -22.73 -1.88
CA SER A 173 1.78 -22.72 -1.77
C SER A 173 2.25 -22.96 -0.35
N THR A 174 3.53 -23.29 -0.21
CA THR A 174 4.24 -23.30 1.07
C THR A 174 4.79 -21.89 1.33
N VAL A 175 4.42 -21.33 2.48
CA VAL A 175 4.93 -20.06 2.98
C VAL A 175 5.98 -20.38 4.02
N THR A 176 7.23 -20.03 3.72
CA THR A 176 8.35 -20.16 4.65
C THR A 176 8.77 -18.77 5.09
N GLY A 177 9.35 -18.68 6.28
CA GLY A 177 9.92 -17.41 6.69
C GLY A 177 10.91 -17.56 7.81
N VAL A 178 11.53 -16.43 8.11
CA VAL A 178 12.44 -16.32 9.24
C VAL A 178 12.16 -15.01 9.95
N ILE A 179 11.99 -15.10 11.27
CA ILE A 179 12.01 -13.97 12.18
C ILE A 179 13.48 -13.64 12.44
N ARG A 180 13.88 -12.40 12.19
CA ARG A 180 15.22 -11.90 12.52
C ARG A 180 15.10 -10.86 13.60
N GLU A 181 16.00 -10.87 14.56
CA GLU A 181 16.13 -9.83 15.57
C GLU A 181 17.43 -9.08 15.31
N ASN A 182 17.36 -7.80 14.94
CA ASN A 182 18.54 -6.93 14.71
C ASN A 182 19.47 -7.40 13.59
N ASN A 183 18.88 -7.92 12.52
CA ASN A 183 19.59 -8.67 11.47
C ASN A 183 20.30 -9.95 11.96
N GLY A 184 20.17 -10.30 13.25
CA GLY A 184 20.58 -11.55 13.87
C GLY A 184 19.45 -12.58 13.91
N VAL A 185 19.73 -13.69 14.60
CA VAL A 185 18.82 -14.83 14.72
C VAL A 185 17.83 -14.58 15.86
N PHE A 186 16.54 -14.70 15.58
CA PHE A 186 15.52 -14.70 16.63
C PHE A 186 15.60 -15.99 17.45
N SER A 187 15.67 -15.86 18.77
CA SER A 187 15.95 -16.97 19.70
C SER A 187 15.02 -17.02 20.92
N SER A 188 13.83 -16.43 20.81
CA SER A 188 12.77 -16.50 21.82
C SER A 188 11.62 -17.38 21.37
N ASP A 189 10.72 -17.71 22.28
CA ASP A 189 9.46 -18.38 21.93
C ASP A 189 8.54 -17.40 21.18
N ALA A 190 7.82 -17.90 20.17
CA ALA A 190 6.85 -17.13 19.41
C ALA A 190 5.76 -18.04 18.82
N GLU A 191 4.63 -17.44 18.46
CA GLU A 191 3.59 -18.09 17.65
C GLU A 191 3.38 -17.28 16.38
N VAL A 192 3.70 -17.86 15.23
CA VAL A 192 3.41 -17.24 13.94
C VAL A 192 2.04 -17.72 13.48
N VAL A 193 1.19 -16.78 13.09
CA VAL A 193 -0.18 -17.03 12.64
C VAL A 193 -0.36 -16.46 11.25
N VAL A 194 -0.67 -17.32 10.29
CA VAL A 194 -1.12 -16.90 8.95
C VAL A 194 -2.63 -17.00 8.86
N ARG A 195 -3.28 -15.92 8.45
CA ARG A 195 -4.73 -15.83 8.24
C ARG A 195 -5.04 -15.71 6.76
N TYR A 196 -6.06 -16.46 6.34
CA TYR A 196 -6.45 -16.60 4.94
C TYR A 196 -7.93 -16.96 4.84
N PRO A 197 -8.57 -16.74 3.67
CA PRO A 197 -9.97 -17.08 3.47
C PRO A 197 -10.24 -18.58 3.67
N ASP A 198 -11.39 -18.92 4.24
CA ASP A 198 -11.74 -20.28 4.71
C ASP A 198 -12.46 -21.18 3.68
N GLY A 199 -12.68 -20.69 2.46
CA GLY A 199 -13.48 -21.36 1.43
C GLY A 199 -14.98 -21.07 1.48
N SER A 200 -15.46 -20.37 2.51
CA SER A 200 -16.86 -19.99 2.74
C SER A 200 -17.06 -18.47 2.90
N GLY A 201 -16.00 -17.70 2.65
CA GLY A 201 -15.98 -16.24 2.73
C GLY A 201 -15.67 -15.67 4.12
N GLY A 202 -15.42 -16.53 5.10
CA GLY A 202 -14.81 -16.15 6.37
C GLY A 202 -13.28 -16.21 6.29
N LEU A 203 -12.64 -16.01 7.45
CA LEU A 203 -11.20 -16.17 7.61
C LEU A 203 -10.93 -17.35 8.54
N THR A 204 -9.91 -18.12 8.20
CA THR A 204 -9.30 -19.13 9.06
C THR A 204 -7.82 -18.81 9.29
N SER A 205 -7.16 -19.61 10.11
CA SER A 205 -5.76 -19.44 10.45
C SER A 205 -5.01 -20.75 10.55
N SER A 206 -3.75 -20.75 10.14
CA SER A 206 -2.76 -21.76 10.50
C SER A 206 -1.73 -21.16 11.45
N LYS A 207 -1.20 -21.98 12.35
CA LYS A 207 -0.26 -21.56 13.40
C LYS A 207 1.01 -22.40 13.37
N ASP A 208 2.13 -21.75 13.66
CA ASP A 208 3.43 -22.38 13.87
C ASP A 208 4.02 -21.87 15.18
N THR A 209 4.24 -22.77 16.14
CA THR A 209 4.77 -22.43 17.47
C THR A 209 6.27 -22.66 17.47
N LEU A 210 7.02 -21.60 17.68
CA LEU A 210 8.46 -21.58 17.62
C LEU A 210 9.06 -21.57 19.04
N VAL A 211 10.14 -22.31 19.19
CA VAL A 211 11.05 -22.23 20.34
C VAL A 211 12.39 -21.63 19.91
N ALA A 212 13.21 -21.27 20.89
CA ALA A 212 14.56 -20.71 20.64
C ALA A 212 15.41 -21.52 19.63
N ALA A 213 15.29 -22.86 19.64
CA ALA A 213 16.05 -23.74 18.75
C ALA A 213 15.66 -23.64 17.27
N ASP A 214 14.46 -23.14 16.97
CA ASP A 214 13.96 -22.98 15.59
C ASP A 214 14.62 -21.79 14.88
N ASN A 215 15.36 -20.95 15.62
CA ASN A 215 16.08 -19.79 15.08
C ASN A 215 15.15 -18.85 14.30
N GLY A 216 13.91 -18.71 14.77
CA GLY A 216 12.85 -17.90 14.16
C GLY A 216 12.29 -18.42 12.84
N LYS A 217 12.65 -19.63 12.40
CA LYS A 217 12.16 -20.19 11.13
C LYS A 217 10.75 -20.74 11.32
N PHE A 218 9.85 -20.41 10.40
CA PHE A 218 8.49 -20.92 10.38
C PHE A 218 8.11 -21.43 8.99
N VAL A 219 7.16 -22.37 8.96
CA VAL A 219 6.63 -23.01 7.75
C VAL A 219 5.11 -23.16 7.85
N PHE A 220 4.42 -22.72 6.81
CA PHE A 220 3.02 -23.03 6.58
C PHE A 220 2.85 -23.74 5.25
N ASN A 221 2.26 -24.93 5.28
CA ASN A 221 1.95 -25.69 4.08
C ASN A 221 0.52 -25.41 3.62
N ASN A 222 0.28 -25.57 2.32
CA ASN A 222 -1.06 -25.53 1.72
C ASN A 222 -1.81 -24.20 1.94
N ILE A 223 -1.10 -23.07 1.93
CA ILE A 223 -1.73 -21.75 2.02
C ILE A 223 -2.29 -21.35 0.66
N PRO A 224 -3.59 -21.01 0.55
CA PRO A 224 -4.19 -20.62 -0.73
C PRO A 224 -3.47 -19.44 -1.38
N LEU A 225 -3.31 -19.45 -2.71
CA LEU A 225 -2.67 -18.34 -3.43
C LEU A 225 -3.52 -17.07 -3.35
N GLY A 226 -2.91 -15.92 -3.06
CA GLY A 226 -3.56 -14.61 -2.95
C GLY A 226 -2.95 -13.74 -1.84
N ARG A 227 -3.63 -12.65 -1.47
CA ARG A 227 -3.20 -11.77 -0.36
C ARG A 227 -3.58 -12.36 0.99
N ARG A 228 -2.60 -12.59 1.86
CA ARG A 228 -2.74 -13.25 3.16
C ARG A 228 -2.18 -12.38 4.26
N SER A 229 -2.54 -12.63 5.51
CA SER A 229 -2.09 -11.84 6.66
C SER A 229 -1.21 -12.69 7.56
N ILE A 230 0.00 -12.24 7.88
CA ILE A 230 0.87 -12.90 8.86
C ILE A 230 1.00 -12.02 10.10
N HIS A 231 0.87 -12.62 11.27
CA HIS A 231 1.11 -12.00 12.57
C HIS A 231 2.05 -12.89 13.38
N VAL A 232 3.10 -12.32 13.94
CA VAL A 232 4.02 -13.00 14.86
C VAL A 232 3.70 -12.54 16.27
N TYR A 233 3.25 -13.44 17.12
CA TYR A 233 3.00 -13.17 18.53
C TYR A 233 4.18 -13.62 19.38
N ILE A 234 4.57 -12.83 20.36
CA ILE A 234 5.68 -13.10 21.27
C ILE A 234 5.15 -13.00 22.71
N PRO A 235 5.01 -14.12 23.45
CA PRO A 235 5.32 -15.48 23.04
C PRO A 235 4.19 -16.20 22.29
N SER A 236 2.93 -15.76 22.40
CA SER A 236 1.77 -16.49 21.83
C SER A 236 0.57 -15.60 21.59
N GLU A 237 -0.35 -16.00 20.68
CA GLU A 237 -1.57 -15.24 20.41
C GLU A 237 -2.48 -15.10 21.64
N ALA A 238 -2.45 -16.07 22.56
CA ALA A 238 -3.21 -16.02 23.81
C ALA A 238 -2.66 -14.99 24.81
N SER A 239 -1.45 -14.48 24.60
CA SER A 239 -0.79 -13.50 25.46
C SER A 239 -0.01 -12.52 24.58
N PRO A 240 -0.71 -11.69 23.80
CA PRO A 240 -0.09 -10.76 22.86
C PRO A 240 0.70 -9.71 23.63
N THR A 241 1.78 -9.23 23.02
CA THR A 241 2.63 -8.19 23.61
C THR A 241 2.91 -7.07 22.61
N VAL A 242 3.46 -5.97 23.08
CA VAL A 242 3.95 -4.88 22.22
C VAL A 242 5.12 -5.31 21.32
N ALA A 243 5.71 -6.49 21.56
CA ALA A 243 6.79 -7.04 20.74
C ALA A 243 6.27 -7.86 19.54
N ASP A 244 4.96 -8.05 19.43
CA ASP A 244 4.33 -8.75 18.32
C ASP A 244 4.59 -7.99 17.00
N VAL A 245 4.74 -8.74 15.90
CA VAL A 245 5.02 -8.17 14.58
C VAL A 245 3.87 -8.50 13.63
N GLY A 246 3.10 -7.48 13.24
CA GLY A 246 2.02 -7.60 12.28
C GLY A 246 0.72 -6.89 12.72
N PRO A 247 -0.40 -7.10 12.03
CA PRO A 247 -0.55 -7.94 10.84
C PRO A 247 0.21 -7.38 9.62
N MET A 248 0.89 -8.24 8.90
CA MET A 248 1.58 -7.95 7.64
C MET A 248 0.83 -8.59 6.49
N GLU A 249 0.51 -7.81 5.46
CA GLU A 249 0.00 -8.39 4.21
C GLU A 249 1.14 -9.04 3.43
N VAL A 250 0.94 -10.29 3.04
CA VAL A 250 1.87 -11.09 2.26
C VAL A 250 1.15 -11.58 1.01
N LEU A 251 1.79 -11.41 -0.14
CA LEU A 251 1.34 -11.98 -1.39
C LEU A 251 1.83 -13.43 -1.48
N VAL A 252 0.91 -14.39 -1.47
CA VAL A 252 1.22 -15.81 -1.64
C VAL A 252 0.99 -16.20 -3.09
N GLU A 253 2.08 -16.52 -3.78
CA GLU A 253 2.09 -16.94 -5.18
C GLU A 253 2.65 -18.35 -5.33
N LYS A 254 2.66 -18.85 -6.58
CA LYS A 254 3.15 -20.18 -6.91
C LYS A 254 4.61 -20.36 -6.47
N GLY A 255 4.91 -21.51 -5.87
CA GLY A 255 6.26 -21.89 -5.42
C GLY A 255 6.58 -21.37 -4.01
N GLU A 256 7.67 -21.85 -3.41
CA GLU A 256 8.06 -21.47 -2.05
C GLU A 256 8.19 -19.96 -1.89
N GLN A 257 7.34 -19.38 -1.05
CA GLN A 257 7.39 -17.97 -0.73
C GLN A 257 8.28 -17.79 0.50
N LEU A 258 9.30 -16.93 0.39
CA LEU A 258 10.15 -16.55 1.51
C LEU A 258 9.68 -15.22 2.08
N VAL A 259 9.18 -15.26 3.31
CA VAL A 259 8.79 -14.08 4.08
C VAL A 259 9.89 -13.78 5.09
N ALA A 260 10.64 -12.71 4.85
CA ALA A 260 11.56 -12.18 5.86
C ALA A 260 10.77 -11.30 6.82
N VAL A 261 10.70 -11.70 8.10
CA VAL A 261 10.11 -10.88 9.16
C VAL A 261 11.25 -10.31 9.99
N THR A 262 11.56 -9.03 9.80
CA THR A 262 12.59 -8.37 10.62
C THR A 262 11.94 -7.74 11.84
N LYS A 263 12.21 -8.31 13.00
CA LYS A 263 12.14 -7.64 14.30
C LYS A 263 13.36 -6.73 14.42
N THR A 264 13.17 -5.44 14.17
CA THR A 264 14.18 -4.42 14.47
C THR A 264 14.17 -4.16 15.98
N ASP A 265 15.34 -3.94 16.59
CA ASP A 265 15.54 -3.71 18.04
C ASP A 265 14.51 -2.72 18.59
N ILE A 266 13.45 -3.21 19.26
CA ILE A 266 13.09 -2.59 20.52
C ILE A 266 14.21 -3.07 21.45
N SER A 267 15.23 -2.23 21.59
CA SER A 267 16.47 -2.56 22.26
C SER A 267 16.22 -3.18 23.63
N THR A 268 17.02 -4.20 23.93
CA THR A 268 17.13 -4.80 25.25
C THR A 268 17.61 -3.75 26.26
N GLY A 269 16.65 -3.08 26.91
CA GLY A 269 16.94 -2.01 27.86
C GLY A 269 15.70 -1.50 28.58
N GLY A 270 15.09 -2.34 29.41
CA GLY A 270 14.27 -1.91 30.57
C GLY A 270 13.00 -1.10 30.30
N GLY A 271 11.86 -1.79 30.25
CA GLY A 271 10.56 -1.30 30.74
C GLY A 271 9.95 -0.06 30.08
N GLY A 272 9.06 -0.28 29.12
CA GLY A 272 8.11 0.71 28.63
C GLY A 272 7.58 0.31 27.26
N GLY A 273 6.31 -0.09 27.17
CA GLY A 273 5.69 -0.32 25.86
C GLY A 273 5.77 0.96 25.03
N CYS A 274 5.92 0.81 23.71
CA CYS A 274 5.89 1.94 22.79
C CYS A 274 4.67 2.82 23.14
N GLY A 275 4.93 4.05 23.57
CA GLY A 275 3.88 4.98 23.96
C GLY A 275 2.98 5.33 22.77
N THR A 276 1.90 6.04 23.03
CA THR A 276 1.07 6.58 21.94
C THR A 276 1.84 7.68 21.21
N VAL A 277 1.79 7.69 19.88
CA VAL A 277 2.45 8.74 19.07
C VAL A 277 2.00 10.13 19.53
N PRO A 278 2.94 11.06 19.82
CA PRO A 278 2.57 12.43 20.10
C PRO A 278 1.78 13.02 18.93
N SER A 279 0.68 13.68 19.24
CA SER A 279 -0.25 14.21 18.23
C SER A 279 -0.24 15.72 18.21
N ILE A 280 -0.19 16.31 17.02
CA ILE A 280 -0.37 17.74 16.84
C ILE A 280 -1.84 18.08 17.01
N VAL A 281 -2.16 19.03 17.90
CA VAL A 281 -3.55 19.41 18.22
C VAL A 281 -3.87 20.85 17.83
N GLY A 282 -4.95 21.00 17.05
CA GLY A 282 -5.40 22.28 16.53
C GLY A 282 -4.43 22.92 15.52
N SER A 283 -4.75 24.14 15.11
CA SER A 283 -3.95 24.87 14.13
C SER A 283 -2.74 25.56 14.78
N PRO A 284 -1.61 25.66 14.06
CA PRO A 284 -0.45 26.43 14.52
C PRO A 284 -0.80 27.91 14.63
N SER A 285 -0.14 28.60 15.55
CA SER A 285 -0.15 30.07 15.61
C SER A 285 1.13 30.61 14.98
N ILE A 286 1.01 31.61 14.12
CA ILE A 286 2.13 32.15 13.34
C ILE A 286 2.23 33.65 13.57
N GLY A 287 3.42 34.14 13.92
CA GLY A 287 3.78 35.54 13.97
C GLY A 287 4.76 35.88 12.85
N LEU A 288 4.47 36.97 12.14
CA LEU A 288 5.29 37.48 11.06
C LEU A 288 5.82 38.86 11.45
N LYS A 289 7.11 39.10 11.21
CA LYS A 289 7.72 40.42 11.27
C LYS A 289 8.18 40.78 9.87
N SER A 290 7.31 41.49 9.14
CA SER A 290 7.44 41.82 7.70
C SER A 290 8.31 43.06 7.41
N SER A 291 9.13 43.46 8.39
CA SER A 291 10.06 44.59 8.32
C SER A 291 11.07 44.45 9.45
N ASP A 292 12.30 44.91 9.25
CA ASP A 292 13.39 44.81 10.22
C ASP A 292 12.97 45.22 11.64
N GLY A 293 13.18 44.33 12.59
CA GLY A 293 13.08 44.64 14.01
C GLY A 293 13.64 43.52 14.85
N THR A 294 13.70 43.73 16.16
CA THR A 294 14.36 42.78 17.08
C THR A 294 13.40 41.81 17.75
N SER A 295 12.11 41.85 17.39
CA SER A 295 11.06 41.09 18.05
C SER A 295 9.91 40.79 17.11
N VAL A 296 9.37 39.57 17.27
CA VAL A 296 8.14 39.09 16.66
C VAL A 296 7.20 38.53 17.74
N THR A 297 5.94 38.93 17.65
CA THR A 297 4.89 38.51 18.58
C THR A 297 4.08 37.38 17.96
N VAL A 298 3.90 36.29 18.69
CA VAL A 298 3.07 35.16 18.29
C VAL A 298 1.96 34.99 19.33
N THR A 299 0.71 35.03 18.89
CA THR A 299 -0.43 34.73 19.78
C THR A 299 -0.30 33.31 20.30
N LYS A 300 -0.58 33.07 21.58
CA LYS A 300 -0.67 31.70 22.10
C LYS A 300 -1.68 30.90 21.26
N PRO A 301 -1.37 29.67 20.80
CA PRO A 301 -2.29 28.92 19.97
C PRO A 301 -3.64 28.69 20.67
N THR A 302 -4.73 28.89 19.93
CA THR A 302 -6.09 28.73 20.44
C THR A 302 -6.31 27.33 21.00
N GLY A 303 -6.94 27.24 22.17
CA GLY A 303 -7.24 25.98 22.84
C GLY A 303 -6.09 25.39 23.65
N THR A 304 -4.95 26.09 23.80
CA THR A 304 -3.82 25.63 24.64
C THR A 304 -4.32 25.25 26.04
N THR A 305 -4.10 24.00 26.44
CA THR A 305 -4.41 23.49 27.78
C THR A 305 -3.14 23.25 28.59
N THR A 306 -3.25 23.23 29.92
CA THR A 306 -2.13 22.92 30.81
C THR A 306 -1.63 21.50 30.57
N GLY A 307 -0.33 21.32 30.47
CA GLY A 307 0.32 20.04 30.21
C GLY A 307 0.57 19.74 28.73
N GLU A 308 0.09 20.56 27.80
CA GLU A 308 0.43 20.40 26.37
C GLU A 308 1.86 20.87 26.07
N LEU A 309 2.54 20.19 25.16
CA LEU A 309 3.83 20.64 24.64
C LEU A 309 3.60 21.72 23.59
N LEU A 310 4.26 22.85 23.75
CA LEU A 310 4.37 23.88 22.74
C LEU A 310 5.76 23.78 22.12
N VAL A 311 5.85 23.66 20.79
CA VAL A 311 7.11 23.71 20.05
C VAL A 311 7.09 24.92 19.13
N ALA A 312 8.13 25.75 19.22
CA ALA A 312 8.26 26.97 18.44
C ALA A 312 9.43 26.87 17.46
N PHE A 313 9.18 27.29 16.22
CA PHE A 313 10.16 27.33 15.14
C PHE A 313 10.40 28.78 14.75
N HIS A 314 11.65 29.26 14.79
CA HIS A 314 12.01 30.65 14.52
C HIS A 314 13.02 30.70 13.38
N SER A 315 12.68 31.40 12.30
CA SER A 315 13.58 31.72 11.17
C SER A 315 13.71 33.24 11.00
N THR A 316 14.89 33.68 10.57
CA THR A 316 15.22 35.07 10.25
C THR A 316 16.20 35.14 9.07
N ASP A 317 16.26 36.29 8.40
CA ASP A 317 17.06 36.62 7.19
C ASP A 317 18.40 37.28 7.52
N GLY A 318 18.99 36.93 8.67
CA GLY A 318 20.29 37.45 9.08
C GLY A 318 21.10 36.45 9.89
N LYS A 319 22.33 36.85 10.24
CA LYS A 319 23.16 36.14 11.22
C LYS A 319 22.85 36.66 12.61
N GLU A 320 22.01 35.92 13.33
CA GLU A 320 21.37 36.42 14.54
C GLU A 320 21.61 35.53 15.76
N THR A 321 21.52 36.15 16.93
CA THR A 321 21.26 35.42 18.18
C THR A 321 19.76 35.34 18.37
N LEU A 322 19.18 34.14 18.35
CA LEU A 322 17.75 33.95 18.57
C LEU A 322 17.48 33.59 20.03
N THR A 323 16.55 34.32 20.65
CA THR A 323 16.15 34.14 22.05
C THR A 323 14.65 33.89 22.16
N GLY A 324 14.29 32.80 22.84
CA GLY A 324 12.90 32.48 23.16
C GLY A 324 12.41 33.26 24.39
N PRO A 325 11.08 33.40 24.56
CA PRO A 325 10.52 34.01 25.77
C PRO A 325 10.92 33.24 27.03
N SER A 326 10.80 33.89 28.20
CA SER A 326 11.03 33.22 29.48
C SER A 326 10.17 31.95 29.63
N GLY A 327 10.78 30.89 30.15
CA GLY A 327 10.15 29.57 30.31
C GLY A 327 10.15 28.68 29.07
N TRP A 328 10.73 29.14 27.95
CA TRP A 328 11.01 28.29 26.79
C TRP A 328 12.45 27.74 26.86
N THR A 329 12.60 26.47 26.52
CA THR A 329 13.89 25.80 26.42
C THR A 329 14.28 25.69 24.95
N ALA A 330 15.51 26.03 24.60
CA ALA A 330 16.01 25.82 23.25
C ALA A 330 16.38 24.34 23.04
N VAL A 331 16.03 23.78 21.87
CA VAL A 331 16.41 22.41 21.50
C VAL A 331 17.92 22.31 21.31
N ASP A 332 18.53 23.29 20.65
CA ASP A 332 19.99 23.39 20.48
C ASP A 332 20.41 24.86 20.29
N ALA A 333 21.69 25.09 19.99
CA ALA A 333 22.23 26.37 19.54
C ALA A 333 21.56 26.89 18.26
N VAL A 334 21.71 28.19 17.98
CA VAL A 334 21.23 28.79 16.72
C VAL A 334 22.02 28.19 15.55
N ILE A 335 21.34 27.76 14.49
CA ILE A 335 22.01 27.42 13.23
C ILE A 335 22.07 28.66 12.36
N GLN A 336 23.22 28.91 11.73
CA GLN A 336 23.44 30.05 10.86
C GLN A 336 24.03 29.59 9.51
N MET A 337 23.46 30.08 8.42
CA MET A 337 24.01 29.92 7.07
C MET A 337 24.66 31.24 6.64
N GLY A 338 25.94 31.38 6.93
CA GLY A 338 26.70 32.61 6.64
C GLY A 338 26.10 33.83 7.35
N SER A 339 25.93 34.92 6.60
CA SER A 339 25.27 36.16 7.04
C SER A 339 23.80 36.26 6.64
N SER A 340 23.19 35.14 6.24
CA SER A 340 21.97 35.17 5.42
C SER A 340 20.73 34.63 6.12
N THR A 341 20.85 33.56 6.90
CA THR A 341 19.69 33.09 7.66
C THR A 341 20.13 32.41 8.93
N SER A 342 19.32 32.61 9.97
CA SER A 342 19.45 31.92 11.24
C SER A 342 18.14 31.25 11.61
N SER A 343 18.23 30.09 12.26
CA SER A 343 17.06 29.45 12.82
C SER A 343 17.29 28.75 14.15
N ARG A 344 16.19 28.57 14.88
CA ARG A 344 16.17 27.86 16.16
C ARG A 344 14.81 27.23 16.45
N VAL A 345 14.84 26.09 17.14
CA VAL A 345 13.65 25.44 17.69
C VAL A 345 13.66 25.56 19.22
N TYR A 346 12.50 25.84 19.79
CA TYR A 346 12.26 25.90 21.23
C TYR A 346 11.10 25.00 21.62
N TYR A 347 11.05 24.59 22.87
CA TYR A 347 9.90 23.91 23.44
C TYR A 347 9.57 24.41 24.85
N LYS A 348 8.30 24.30 25.24
CA LYS A 348 7.86 24.42 26.63
C LYS A 348 6.66 23.53 26.89
N VAL A 349 6.49 23.11 28.14
CA VAL A 349 5.22 22.52 28.60
C VAL A 349 4.32 23.64 29.09
N ALA A 350 3.10 23.71 28.56
CA ALA A 350 2.12 24.73 28.89
C ALA A 350 1.67 24.62 30.36
N THR A 351 1.62 25.74 31.04
CA THR A 351 1.18 25.87 32.43
C THR A 351 -0.27 26.38 32.50
N ALA A 352 -0.82 26.53 33.70
CA ALA A 352 -2.12 27.16 33.89
C ALA A 352 -2.09 28.69 33.63
N ALA A 353 -0.91 29.30 33.55
CA ALA A 353 -0.72 30.75 33.49
C ALA A 353 -0.03 31.20 32.18
N GLU A 354 -0.42 30.64 31.04
CA GLU A 354 0.15 31.05 29.75
C GLU A 354 -0.34 32.43 29.29
N PRO A 355 0.59 33.34 28.89
CA PRO A 355 0.23 34.68 28.43
C PRO A 355 -0.60 34.65 27.15
N ALA A 356 -1.22 35.78 26.81
CA ALA A 356 -1.96 35.91 25.54
C ALA A 356 -1.03 35.79 24.32
N ASN A 357 0.21 36.29 24.46
CA ASN A 357 1.21 36.32 23.40
C ASN A 357 2.59 35.94 23.93
N TYR A 358 3.43 35.41 23.04
CA TYR A 358 4.84 35.17 23.25
C TYR A 358 5.67 36.07 22.33
N ASN A 359 6.76 36.62 22.86
CA ASN A 359 7.70 37.45 22.08
C ASN A 359 9.02 36.72 21.92
N PHE A 360 9.37 36.43 20.66
CA PHE A 360 10.67 35.89 20.28
C PHE A 360 11.54 37.02 19.74
N THR A 361 12.83 37.00 20.04
CA THR A 361 13.73 38.11 19.73
C THR A 361 15.00 37.67 19.01
N SER A 362 15.61 38.62 18.31
CA SER A 362 16.93 38.53 17.68
C SER A 362 17.92 39.51 18.33
N GLY A 363 19.20 39.42 17.98
CA GLY A 363 20.23 40.31 18.51
C GLY A 363 20.25 41.67 17.82
N THR A 364 19.98 41.66 16.51
CA THR A 364 19.83 42.84 15.66
C THR A 364 18.51 42.80 14.90
N SER A 365 18.18 43.91 14.22
CA SER A 365 16.90 44.06 13.53
C SER A 365 16.89 43.27 12.22
N GLU A 366 15.93 42.35 12.07
CA GLU A 366 15.75 41.52 10.87
C GLU A 366 14.25 41.23 10.65
N GLU A 367 13.90 40.64 9.51
CA GLU A 367 12.59 40.03 9.33
C GLU A 367 12.53 38.66 10.02
N HIS A 368 11.32 38.26 10.46
CA HIS A 368 11.14 36.99 11.16
C HIS A 368 9.87 36.27 10.73
N VAL A 369 9.95 34.94 10.76
CA VAL A 369 8.78 34.07 10.83
C VAL A 369 8.93 33.15 12.03
N VAL A 370 7.92 33.16 12.91
CA VAL A 370 7.83 32.24 14.05
C VAL A 370 6.49 31.54 14.03
N ALA A 371 6.50 30.24 14.29
CA ALA A 371 5.28 29.48 14.48
C ALA A 371 5.35 28.62 15.73
N ILE A 372 4.21 28.46 16.40
CA ILE A 372 4.04 27.60 17.57
C ILE A 372 3.02 26.52 17.23
N VAL A 373 3.42 25.26 17.42
CA VAL A 373 2.57 24.07 17.32
C VAL A 373 2.26 23.54 18.72
N ARG A 374 1.09 22.92 18.89
CA ARG A 374 0.71 22.25 20.14
C ARG A 374 0.71 20.75 19.94
N ILE A 375 1.23 20.03 20.93
CA ILE A 375 1.40 18.57 20.89
C ILE A 375 0.91 17.95 22.20
N THR A 376 0.19 16.84 22.10
CA THR A 376 -0.24 15.98 23.22
C THR A 376 0.41 14.60 23.11
N GLY A 377 0.34 13.79 24.16
CA GLY A 377 0.84 12.40 24.14
C GLY A 377 2.37 12.28 24.15
N PHE A 378 3.07 13.21 24.78
CA PHE A 378 4.53 13.29 24.82
C PHE A 378 5.08 13.03 26.23
N ASN A 379 6.36 12.66 26.34
CA ASN A 379 7.04 12.56 27.64
C ASN A 379 7.21 13.95 28.27
N SER A 380 6.44 14.22 29.32
CA SER A 380 6.44 15.52 30.01
C SER A 380 7.74 15.88 30.74
N THR A 381 8.61 14.90 31.00
CA THR A 381 9.91 15.12 31.64
C THR A 381 10.99 15.41 30.59
N ASN A 382 11.02 14.61 29.51
CA ASN A 382 11.95 14.74 28.40
C ASN A 382 11.20 14.82 27.06
N PRO A 383 10.67 16.00 26.67
CA PRO A 383 9.82 16.07 25.47
C PRO A 383 10.54 15.83 24.16
N ILE A 384 11.86 16.09 24.10
CA ILE A 384 12.66 16.00 22.88
C ILE A 384 13.66 14.86 23.06
N HIS A 385 13.50 13.82 22.25
CA HIS A 385 14.37 12.65 22.28
C HIS A 385 15.66 12.88 21.49
N GLY A 386 15.53 13.45 20.30
CA GLY A 386 16.67 13.68 19.42
C GLY A 386 16.42 14.81 18.44
N PHE A 387 17.49 15.36 17.89
CA PHE A 387 17.41 16.37 16.85
C PHE A 387 18.62 16.30 15.93
N GLY A 388 18.48 16.90 14.74
CA GLY A 388 19.53 17.04 13.75
C GLY A 388 19.38 18.37 13.04
N THR A 389 20.51 18.95 12.63
CA THR A 389 20.58 20.27 12.00
C THR A 389 21.37 20.23 10.70
N ALA A 390 20.94 21.00 9.70
CA ALA A 390 21.61 21.10 8.41
C ALA A 390 21.58 22.54 7.88
N LYS A 391 22.52 22.84 6.98
CA LYS A 391 22.59 24.12 6.25
C LYS A 391 23.07 23.88 4.83
N ALA A 392 22.46 24.56 3.86
CA ALA A 392 22.78 24.34 2.46
C ALA A 392 22.51 25.59 1.61
N ASN A 393 23.22 25.71 0.49
CA ASN A 393 22.90 26.65 -0.59
C ASN A 393 22.45 25.84 -1.80
N THR A 394 21.15 25.58 -1.91
CA THR A 394 20.60 24.53 -2.79
C THR A 394 19.18 24.86 -3.23
N ILE A 395 18.68 24.14 -4.23
CA ILE A 395 17.26 24.11 -4.62
C ILE A 395 16.44 23.07 -3.84
N ALA A 396 17.13 22.18 -3.12
CA ALA A 396 16.54 21.02 -2.46
C ALA A 396 17.08 20.93 -1.01
N PRO A 397 16.63 21.80 -0.09
CA PRO A 397 17.08 21.78 1.31
C PRO A 397 16.71 20.46 1.97
N GLU A 398 17.62 19.89 2.75
CA GLU A 398 17.41 18.63 3.45
C GLU A 398 17.27 18.87 4.95
N SER A 399 16.15 18.44 5.55
CA SER A 399 16.09 18.18 6.97
C SER A 399 16.80 16.85 7.25
N PRO A 400 17.86 16.83 8.07
CA PRO A 400 18.76 15.68 8.17
C PRO A 400 18.09 14.48 8.82
N ASP A 401 18.65 13.29 8.59
CA ASP A 401 18.28 12.08 9.32
C ASP A 401 18.67 12.19 10.80
N VAL A 402 17.85 11.58 11.67
CA VAL A 402 18.08 11.46 13.11
C VAL A 402 17.74 10.02 13.49
N THR A 403 18.62 9.37 14.25
CA THR A 403 18.33 8.05 14.79
C THR A 403 17.61 8.19 16.12
N THR A 404 16.37 7.71 16.19
CA THR A 404 15.61 7.61 17.44
C THR A 404 15.80 6.23 18.05
N THR A 405 16.07 6.16 19.36
CA THR A 405 16.01 4.89 20.11
C THR A 405 14.61 4.57 20.64
N LEU A 406 13.59 5.36 20.27
CA LEU A 406 12.20 5.18 20.69
C LEU A 406 11.30 5.00 19.46
N CYS A 407 10.35 4.07 19.57
CA CYS A 407 9.25 3.85 18.65
C CYS A 407 8.12 4.87 18.88
N GLU A 408 7.19 4.97 17.94
CA GLU A 408 6.01 5.85 18.00
C GLU A 408 6.36 7.31 18.34
N THR A 409 7.42 7.83 17.72
CA THR A 409 7.83 9.23 17.91
C THR A 409 7.20 10.13 16.84
N LEU A 410 6.96 11.39 17.22
CA LEU A 410 6.55 12.43 16.27
C LEU A 410 7.79 13.15 15.76
N VAL A 411 7.97 13.16 14.43
CA VAL A 411 9.13 13.77 13.77
C VAL A 411 8.69 15.10 13.16
N LEU A 412 9.17 16.20 13.73
CA LEU A 412 8.95 17.56 13.24
C LEU A 412 10.13 17.97 12.36
N ARG A 413 9.83 18.52 11.18
CA ARG A 413 10.83 18.97 10.22
C ARG A 413 10.63 20.44 9.94
N MET A 414 11.72 21.19 9.98
CA MET A 414 11.74 22.62 9.74
C MET A 414 12.68 22.96 8.58
N MET A 415 12.28 23.94 7.78
CA MET A 415 13.13 24.67 6.84
C MET A 415 13.02 26.18 7.13
N GLY A 416 14.16 26.84 7.36
CA GLY A 416 14.32 28.29 7.35
C GLY A 416 15.12 28.72 6.12
N ILE A 417 14.74 29.84 5.50
CA ILE A 417 15.33 30.31 4.23
C ILE A 417 15.44 31.84 4.20
N ASP A 418 16.53 32.32 3.61
CA ASP A 418 16.85 33.74 3.34
C ASP A 418 16.23 34.20 2.00
N THR A 419 14.91 34.13 1.87
CA THR A 419 14.15 34.71 0.74
C THR A 419 12.64 34.47 0.90
N ASP A 420 11.87 35.08 0.00
CA ASP A 420 10.45 34.85 -0.24
C ASP A 420 10.19 33.72 -1.27
N ALA A 421 11.23 33.07 -1.81
CA ALA A 421 11.19 32.04 -2.85
C ALA A 421 10.64 30.66 -2.40
N VAL A 422 9.59 30.69 -1.59
CA VAL A 422 8.80 29.54 -1.19
C VAL A 422 7.42 29.59 -1.84
N ILE A 423 6.82 28.41 -2.02
CA ILE A 423 5.41 28.32 -2.38
C ILE A 423 4.62 28.16 -1.08
N VAL A 424 3.79 29.16 -0.76
CA VAL A 424 2.98 29.15 0.47
C VAL A 424 2.14 27.88 0.54
N ASP A 425 2.21 27.21 1.68
CA ASP A 425 1.56 25.92 1.97
C ASP A 425 1.80 24.80 0.95
N ASN A 426 2.98 24.76 0.32
CA ASN A 426 3.39 23.71 -0.60
C ASN A 426 4.89 23.42 -0.50
N GLY A 427 5.40 22.46 -1.27
CA GLY A 427 6.82 22.09 -1.31
C GLY A 427 7.28 21.26 -0.10
N TYR A 428 6.32 20.64 0.61
CA TYR A 428 6.61 19.74 1.72
C TYR A 428 7.36 18.48 1.25
N PRO A 429 8.21 17.91 2.11
CA PRO A 429 8.90 16.67 1.77
C PRO A 429 7.95 15.50 1.55
N VAL A 430 8.26 14.65 0.57
CA VAL A 430 7.54 13.40 0.32
C VAL A 430 7.54 12.52 1.58
N GLY A 431 6.38 11.94 1.91
CA GLY A 431 6.22 11.13 3.13
C GLY A 431 6.00 11.94 4.41
N SER A 432 5.95 13.27 4.33
CA SER A 432 5.57 14.15 5.45
C SER A 432 4.21 14.80 5.21
N THR A 433 3.51 15.11 6.29
CA THR A 433 2.32 15.97 6.30
C THR A 433 2.74 17.42 6.55
N GLY A 434 2.36 18.33 5.66
CA GLY A 434 2.64 19.75 5.82
C GLY A 434 1.79 20.40 6.92
N LEU A 435 2.40 21.26 7.74
CA LEU A 435 1.66 22.13 8.67
C LEU A 435 1.44 23.52 8.07
N PHE A 436 2.53 24.14 7.61
CA PHE A 436 2.48 25.42 6.92
C PHE A 436 3.80 25.72 6.20
N VAL A 437 3.73 26.62 5.22
CA VAL A 437 4.89 27.37 4.73
C VAL A 437 4.53 28.85 4.65
N ARG A 438 5.29 29.72 5.31
CA ARG A 438 5.01 31.17 5.40
C ARG A 438 6.26 31.99 5.12
N LYS A 439 6.04 33.17 4.55
CA LYS A 439 7.06 34.20 4.31
C LYS A 439 6.76 35.43 5.16
N SER A 440 7.80 36.11 5.63
CA SER A 440 7.67 37.34 6.42
C SER A 440 7.08 38.47 5.58
N SER A 441 7.52 38.60 4.34
CA SER A 441 7.09 39.63 3.39
C SER A 441 7.20 39.11 1.94
N ALA A 442 6.98 39.99 0.95
CA ALA A 442 7.19 39.71 -0.47
C ALA A 442 8.29 40.61 -1.05
N ASN A 443 9.35 40.85 -0.27
CA ASN A 443 10.49 41.68 -0.64
C ASN A 443 11.79 40.85 -0.63
N SER A 444 12.91 41.47 -1.01
CA SER A 444 14.22 40.80 -1.10
C SER A 444 14.90 40.50 0.23
N GLY A 445 14.43 41.08 1.34
CA GLY A 445 14.84 40.80 2.72
C GLY A 445 13.81 39.95 3.45
N ALA A 446 13.11 39.08 2.74
CA ALA A 446 12.16 38.19 3.38
C ALA A 446 12.88 36.97 3.96
N THR A 447 12.44 36.50 5.11
CA THR A 447 12.69 35.13 5.55
C THR A 447 11.43 34.28 5.35
N SER A 448 11.61 32.98 5.10
CA SER A 448 10.50 32.05 5.11
C SER A 448 10.75 30.86 6.05
N LEU A 449 9.65 30.28 6.50
CA LEU A 449 9.62 29.13 7.40
C LEU A 449 8.63 28.09 6.86
N GLY A 450 9.10 26.87 6.68
CA GLY A 450 8.29 25.70 6.42
C GLY A 450 8.36 24.71 7.58
N VAL A 451 7.23 24.15 7.98
CA VAL A 451 7.17 23.06 8.96
C VAL A 451 6.26 21.94 8.44
N ALA A 452 6.77 20.71 8.55
CA ALA A 452 6.08 19.48 8.22
C ALA A 452 6.33 18.45 9.32
N TYR A 453 5.54 17.40 9.36
CA TYR A 453 5.72 16.32 10.32
C TYR A 453 5.49 14.96 9.71
N SER A 454 6.02 13.94 10.36
CA SER A 454 5.83 12.53 10.05
C SER A 454 5.87 11.74 11.36
N THR A 455 5.54 10.46 11.31
CA THR A 455 5.60 9.58 12.48
C THR A 455 6.64 8.50 12.23
N ALA A 456 7.49 8.24 13.23
CA ALA A 456 8.39 7.10 13.22
C ALA A 456 7.82 6.04 14.14
N THR A 457 7.19 5.02 13.55
CA THR A 457 6.50 3.93 14.28
C THR A 457 7.46 2.90 14.85
N SER A 458 8.76 3.01 14.55
CA SER A 458 9.80 2.13 15.08
C SER A 458 11.05 2.93 15.43
N THR A 459 11.91 2.35 16.25
CA THR A 459 13.25 2.88 16.52
C THR A 459 14.11 2.83 15.25
N GLY A 460 15.09 3.73 15.14
CA GLY A 460 16.05 3.76 14.05
C GLY A 460 16.08 5.13 13.36
N ALA A 461 16.64 5.16 12.15
CA ALA A 461 16.67 6.35 11.32
C ALA A 461 15.25 6.83 10.97
N VAL A 462 14.96 8.11 11.21
CA VAL A 462 13.70 8.73 10.76
C VAL A 462 13.75 9.20 9.30
N GLY A 463 14.90 9.03 8.66
CA GLY A 463 15.18 9.39 7.28
C GLY A 463 15.38 10.89 7.08
N ALA A 464 16.25 11.24 6.13
CA ALA A 464 16.36 12.60 5.64
C ALA A 464 15.10 12.99 4.82
N ALA A 465 14.78 14.27 4.75
CA ALA A 465 13.64 14.77 3.99
C ALA A 465 13.96 16.02 3.21
N ILE A 466 13.55 16.02 1.94
CA ILE A 466 13.91 17.05 0.97
C ILE A 466 12.74 17.99 0.74
N TRP A 467 12.96 19.28 0.98
CA TRP A 467 12.03 20.36 0.68
C TRP A 467 12.13 20.78 -0.78
N THR A 468 11.01 21.24 -1.34
CA THR A 468 10.99 21.83 -2.69
C THR A 468 10.83 23.34 -2.58
N ILE A 469 11.83 24.08 -3.08
CA ILE A 469 11.82 25.55 -3.12
C ILE A 469 12.11 26.07 -4.52
N ALA A 470 11.87 27.37 -4.76
CA ALA A 470 12.16 28.00 -6.04
C ALA A 470 13.59 28.57 -6.07
N GLY A 471 14.43 28.05 -6.97
CA GLY A 471 15.80 28.55 -7.15
C GLY A 471 16.77 28.16 -6.02
N VAL A 472 18.05 28.44 -6.24
CA VAL A 472 19.12 28.11 -5.29
C VAL A 472 19.14 29.15 -4.19
N ASN A 473 18.91 28.71 -2.94
CA ASN A 473 18.86 29.61 -1.80
C ASN A 473 19.60 29.05 -0.59
N LYS A 474 19.95 29.97 0.32
CA LYS A 474 20.61 29.64 1.58
C LYS A 474 19.56 29.24 2.60
N THR A 475 19.76 28.09 3.21
CA THR A 475 18.79 27.45 4.08
C THR A 475 19.42 26.94 5.36
N THR A 476 18.60 26.89 6.40
CA THR A 476 18.84 26.12 7.61
C THR A 476 17.69 25.13 7.77
N SER A 477 17.96 23.96 8.32
CA SER A 477 16.93 22.93 8.46
C SER A 477 17.13 22.15 9.75
N TRP A 478 16.01 21.71 10.32
CA TRP A 478 15.98 20.89 11.54
C TRP A 478 15.14 19.65 11.32
N THR A 479 15.53 18.57 11.98
CA THR A 479 14.68 17.43 12.31
C THR A 479 14.64 17.34 13.83
N VAL A 480 13.45 17.28 14.42
CA VAL A 480 13.25 17.19 15.87
C VAL A 480 12.32 16.02 16.15
N VAL A 481 12.76 15.09 16.99
CA VAL A 481 12.02 13.90 17.39
C VAL A 481 11.42 14.15 18.77
N VAL A 482 10.09 14.19 18.82
CA VAL A 482 9.32 14.33 20.06
C VAL A 482 9.08 12.95 20.65
N GLU A 483 9.39 12.82 21.94
CA GLU A 483 9.30 11.58 22.69
C GLU A 483 7.83 11.25 23.04
N PRO A 484 7.35 10.01 22.80
CA PRO A 484 6.02 9.58 23.26
C PRO A 484 5.93 9.48 24.78
N ASN A 485 4.72 9.59 25.31
CA ASN A 485 4.44 9.42 26.75
C ASN A 485 4.49 7.97 27.22
#